data_AF-A0A349N4L0-F1
#
_entry.id   AF-A0A349N4L0-F1
#
_cell.length_a   1.000
_cell.length_b   1.000
_cell.length_c   1.000
_cell.angle_alpha   90.00
_cell.angle_beta   90.00
_cell.angle_gamma   90.00
#
_symmetry.space_group_name_H-M   'P 1'
#
loop_
_entity.id
_entity.type
_entity.pdbx_description
1 polymer ?
#
loop_
_entity_poly.entity_id
_entity_poly.type
_entity_poly.pdbx_seq_one_letter_code
_entity_poly.pdbx_strand_id
1 'polypeptide(L)'
;MTEAIEIQAVSETESRETLADSSPVELTAFSQLLEPMGIAPSLDYTTTNCLVYATTPSIESRAQIRFALNAPLVFRRGSEDEVRRLLRHWRAALSPTLDSSDEALFVSGFDDDESLKDLASEAPIIRLVNHLFARALDLDASDIHFEPSETSLDVRCRVDGIMTRIERLPLKVHTAVASRLKLMARLDIGEKRLPQDGRIDYKIGAKQLDMRVSTLPGVHGESIVLRILDRSDTAVELVELGMP
;
A
#
# COMPACT_ATOMS: atom_id res chain seq x y z
N MET A 1 33.23 45.04 43.50
CA MET A 1 32.62 43.71 43.31
C MET A 1 31.40 43.91 42.44
N THR A 2 31.44 43.59 41.15
CA THR A 2 32.48 42.85 40.39
C THR A 2 32.48 43.31 38.91
N GLU A 3 33.48 42.93 38.12
CA GLU A 3 33.61 43.14 36.66
C GLU A 3 32.49 42.43 35.84
N ALA A 4 32.31 42.51 34.52
CA ALA A 4 33.01 43.15 33.35
C ALA A 4 31.96 43.39 32.21
N ILE A 5 32.09 44.32 31.25
CA ILE A 5 32.83 44.23 29.95
C ILE A 5 32.43 42.98 29.11
N GLU A 6 31.35 43.05 28.32
CA GLU A 6 31.33 43.05 26.81
C GLU A 6 31.19 41.64 26.16
N ILE A 7 30.96 41.38 24.85
CA ILE A 7 31.11 42.15 23.58
C ILE A 7 30.08 41.70 22.47
N GLN A 8 30.07 42.37 21.29
CA GLN A 8 29.48 42.09 19.93
C GLN A 8 28.51 40.89 19.67
N ALA A 9 27.34 41.10 18.99
CA ALA A 9 27.05 40.98 17.52
C ALA A 9 26.99 39.53 16.96
N VAL A 10 26.15 39.14 15.98
CA VAL A 10 26.05 39.56 14.55
C VAL A 10 24.60 39.33 14.00
N SER A 11 24.37 39.61 12.71
CA SER A 11 23.19 39.34 11.85
C SER A 11 22.85 37.82 11.70
N GLU A 12 21.83 37.34 10.99
CA GLU A 12 20.84 37.87 10.01
C GLU A 12 19.39 37.63 10.49
N THR A 13 18.35 38.40 10.13
CA THR A 13 17.66 38.48 8.82
C THR A 13 17.19 37.13 8.27
N GLU A 14 16.07 36.59 8.78
CA GLU A 14 15.17 35.81 7.90
C GLU A 14 13.70 35.80 8.33
N SER A 15 12.84 35.73 7.31
CA SER A 15 11.42 35.34 7.28
C SER A 15 10.57 35.38 8.55
N ARG A 16 9.78 36.45 8.67
CA ARG A 16 8.42 36.38 9.25
C ARG A 16 7.49 35.60 8.30
N GLU A 17 7.67 34.28 8.22
CA GLU A 17 6.69 33.43 7.55
C GLU A 17 5.69 32.85 8.56
N THR A 18 4.43 32.99 8.18
CA THR A 18 3.21 32.73 8.94
C THR A 18 3.22 31.39 9.68
N LEU A 19 3.08 31.41 11.01
CA LEU A 19 2.80 30.21 11.81
C LEU A 19 1.36 29.73 11.56
N ALA A 20 1.14 29.06 10.44
CA ALA A 20 -0.08 28.36 10.09
C ALA A 20 0.17 26.85 10.01
N ASP A 21 -0.81 26.08 10.50
CA ASP A 21 -0.96 24.63 10.30
C ASP A 21 0.15 23.70 10.82
N SER A 22 0.51 23.85 12.11
CA SER A 22 1.04 22.72 12.89
C SER A 22 -0.12 21.85 13.40
N SER A 23 -0.68 21.01 12.53
CA SER A 23 -1.73 20.05 12.90
C SER A 23 -1.27 19.16 14.08
N PRO A 24 -1.98 19.14 15.23
CA PRO A 24 -1.51 18.49 16.47
C PRO A 24 -1.67 16.96 16.49
N VAL A 25 -2.15 16.38 15.39
CA VAL A 25 -1.97 14.97 15.07
C VAL A 25 -1.09 14.94 13.83
N GLU A 26 0.15 14.48 13.97
CA GLU A 26 1.02 14.25 12.82
C GLU A 26 0.36 13.25 11.86
N LEU A 27 0.53 13.44 10.54
CA LEU A 27 0.10 12.45 9.53
C LEU A 27 0.63 11.04 9.87
N THR A 28 1.84 10.96 10.41
CA THR A 28 2.48 9.76 10.95
C THR A 28 1.61 9.08 12.02
N ALA A 29 1.28 9.79 13.10
CA ALA A 29 0.47 9.26 14.21
C ALA A 29 -0.99 8.99 13.82
N PHE A 30 -1.55 9.76 12.90
CA PHE A 30 -2.88 9.50 12.35
C PHE A 30 -2.92 8.18 11.56
N SER A 31 -2.05 8.04 10.56
CA SER A 31 -2.04 6.91 9.62
C SER A 31 -1.53 5.59 10.21
N GLN A 32 -0.51 5.64 11.07
CA GLN A 32 0.04 4.44 11.72
C GLN A 32 -0.85 3.96 12.86
N LEU A 33 -1.38 4.87 13.69
CA LEU A 33 -1.95 4.50 14.99
C LEU A 33 -3.45 4.71 15.08
N LEU A 34 -3.97 5.90 14.78
CA LEU A 34 -5.41 6.17 14.95
C LEU A 34 -6.27 5.43 13.91
N GLU A 35 -5.90 5.54 12.65
CA GLU A 35 -6.67 5.01 11.52
C GLU A 35 -6.86 3.47 11.56
N PRO A 36 -5.81 2.64 11.72
CA PRO A 36 -5.96 1.18 11.71
C PRO A 36 -6.78 0.65 12.90
N MET A 37 -6.83 1.42 13.99
CA MET A 37 -7.58 1.10 15.21
C MET A 37 -9.07 1.50 15.12
N GLY A 38 -9.51 2.11 14.01
CA GLY A 38 -10.88 2.59 13.85
C GLY A 38 -11.20 3.77 14.78
N ILE A 39 -10.21 4.64 14.99
CA ILE A 39 -10.29 5.81 15.87
C ILE A 39 -9.98 7.06 15.04
N ALA A 40 -10.79 8.11 15.17
CA ALA A 40 -10.57 9.37 14.47
C ALA A 40 -10.51 10.54 15.45
N PRO A 41 -9.72 11.59 15.21
CA PRO A 41 -9.88 12.84 15.93
C PRO A 41 -11.27 13.43 15.66
N SER A 42 -11.88 14.05 16.67
CA SER A 42 -13.04 14.93 16.48
C SER A 42 -12.64 16.18 15.68
N LEU A 43 -13.61 16.88 15.07
CA LEU A 43 -13.32 18.12 14.33
C LEU A 43 -12.65 19.16 15.25
N ASP A 44 -13.13 19.27 16.48
CA ASP A 44 -12.60 20.17 17.51
C ASP A 44 -11.40 19.58 18.29
N TYR A 45 -10.66 18.62 17.73
CA TYR A 45 -9.58 17.92 18.43
C TYR A 45 -8.51 18.88 18.99
N THR A 46 -8.17 19.94 18.24
CA THR A 46 -7.22 21.00 18.65
C THR A 46 -7.56 21.66 19.99
N THR A 47 -8.85 21.68 20.37
CA THR A 47 -9.37 22.32 21.59
C THR A 47 -9.78 21.29 22.65
N THR A 48 -10.19 20.08 22.23
CA THR A 48 -10.82 19.08 23.10
C THR A 48 -9.93 17.87 23.41
N ASN A 49 -8.87 17.63 22.63
CA ASN A 49 -8.10 16.39 22.59
C ASN A 49 -8.99 15.12 22.48
N CYS A 50 -10.17 15.26 21.87
CA CYS A 50 -11.18 14.21 21.85
C CYS A 50 -11.03 13.30 20.62
N LEU A 51 -10.78 12.02 20.88
CA LEU A 51 -10.76 10.93 19.90
C LEU A 51 -12.08 10.17 19.92
N VAL A 52 -12.61 9.86 18.74
CA VAL A 52 -13.91 9.21 18.52
C VAL A 52 -13.72 7.78 18.02
N TYR A 53 -14.38 6.81 18.65
CA TYR A 53 -14.27 5.38 18.32
C TYR A 53 -15.65 4.71 18.18
N ALA A 54 -15.78 3.71 17.31
CA ALA A 54 -17.03 2.96 17.13
C ALA A 54 -17.09 1.73 18.07
N THR A 55 -16.04 0.92 18.04
CA THR A 55 -15.79 -0.24 18.90
C THR A 55 -14.83 0.15 20.02
N THR A 56 -15.12 -0.26 21.26
CA THR A 56 -14.30 0.10 22.43
C THR A 56 -12.87 -0.46 22.31
N PRO A 57 -11.82 0.37 22.29
CA PRO A 57 -10.44 -0.11 22.20
C PRO A 57 -9.98 -0.88 23.46
N SER A 58 -8.85 -1.61 23.38
CA SER A 58 -8.27 -2.30 24.56
C SER A 58 -7.69 -1.30 25.58
N ILE A 59 -7.22 -1.81 26.73
CA ILE A 59 -6.47 -1.00 27.69
C ILE A 59 -5.10 -0.63 27.11
N GLU A 60 -4.37 -1.59 26.50
CA GLU A 60 -3.09 -1.32 25.85
C GLU A 60 -3.25 -0.31 24.71
N SER A 61 -4.27 -0.49 23.87
CA SER A 61 -4.62 0.45 22.79
C SER A 61 -4.73 1.90 23.31
N ARG A 62 -5.47 2.13 24.39
CA ARG A 62 -5.62 3.48 24.98
C ARG A 62 -4.33 4.00 25.61
N ALA A 63 -3.47 3.12 26.13
CA ALA A 63 -2.18 3.50 26.69
C ALA A 63 -1.18 3.90 25.57
N GLN A 64 -1.09 3.10 24.51
CA GLN A 64 -0.23 3.33 23.35
C GLN A 64 -0.56 4.67 22.67
N ILE A 65 -1.84 4.94 22.41
CA ILE A 65 -2.28 6.21 21.81
C ILE A 65 -1.96 7.41 22.72
N ARG A 66 -2.14 7.27 24.03
CA ARG A 66 -1.84 8.32 25.02
C ARG A 66 -0.34 8.59 25.14
N PHE A 67 0.49 7.57 25.00
CA PHE A 67 1.95 7.68 24.98
C PHE A 67 2.42 8.37 23.69
N ALA A 68 1.99 7.88 22.53
CA ALA A 68 2.42 8.36 21.22
C ALA A 68 2.02 9.83 20.95
N LEU A 69 0.80 10.23 21.31
CA LEU A 69 0.33 11.61 21.14
C LEU A 69 0.75 12.55 22.30
N ASN A 70 1.38 12.02 23.35
CA ASN A 70 1.89 12.76 24.52
C ASN A 70 0.92 13.82 25.11
N ALA A 71 -0.39 13.55 25.06
CA ALA A 71 -1.45 14.53 25.30
C ALA A 71 -2.54 14.02 26.28
N PRO A 72 -3.28 14.92 26.95
CA PRO A 72 -4.41 14.56 27.82
C PRO A 72 -5.66 14.20 26.99
N LEU A 73 -5.63 13.01 26.37
CA LEU A 73 -6.69 12.53 25.46
C LEU A 73 -8.00 12.17 26.17
N VAL A 74 -9.11 12.51 25.52
CA VAL A 74 -10.49 12.09 25.87
C VAL A 74 -11.00 11.11 24.82
N PHE A 75 -11.49 9.94 25.23
CA PHE A 75 -12.03 8.94 24.31
C PHE A 75 -13.57 8.93 24.36
N ARG A 76 -14.22 9.35 23.27
CA ARG A 76 -15.69 9.34 23.11
C ARG A 76 -16.14 8.23 22.18
N ARG A 77 -17.21 7.50 22.54
CA ARG A 77 -17.86 6.58 21.60
C ARG A 77 -18.70 7.37 20.59
N GLY A 78 -18.56 7.07 19.31
CA GLY A 78 -19.37 7.59 18.21
C GLY A 78 -20.13 6.49 17.48
N SER A 79 -20.85 6.84 16.42
CA SER A 79 -21.38 5.86 15.47
C SER A 79 -20.30 5.43 14.45
N GLU A 80 -20.50 4.29 13.78
CA GLU A 80 -19.55 3.84 12.75
C GLU A 80 -19.46 4.83 11.59
N ASP A 81 -20.59 5.39 11.14
CA ASP A 81 -20.61 6.42 10.08
C ASP A 81 -20.00 7.74 10.52
N GLU A 82 -20.10 8.11 11.80
CA GLU A 82 -19.42 9.29 12.36
C GLU A 82 -17.89 9.11 12.29
N VAL A 83 -17.36 7.99 12.79
CA VAL A 83 -15.93 7.66 12.71
C VAL A 83 -15.48 7.58 11.26
N ARG A 84 -16.23 6.91 10.39
CA ARG A 84 -15.93 6.76 8.95
C ARG A 84 -15.92 8.11 8.21
N ARG A 85 -16.73 9.08 8.63
CA ARG A 85 -16.69 10.48 8.13
C ARG A 85 -15.45 11.22 8.64
N LEU A 86 -15.16 11.12 9.93
CA LEU A 86 -14.00 11.77 10.54
C LEU A 86 -12.67 11.25 9.97
N LEU A 87 -12.51 9.93 9.76
CA LEU A 87 -11.32 9.36 9.12
C LEU A 87 -11.09 9.95 7.73
N ARG A 88 -12.11 10.05 6.88
CA ARG A 88 -11.98 10.67 5.55
C ARG A 88 -11.62 12.16 5.63
N HIS A 89 -12.22 12.90 6.56
CA HIS A 89 -11.90 14.31 6.77
C HIS A 89 -10.42 14.50 7.17
N TRP A 90 -9.93 13.73 8.14
CA TRP A 90 -8.55 13.84 8.61
C TRP A 90 -7.51 13.31 7.61
N ARG A 91 -7.83 12.30 6.79
CA ARG A 91 -6.99 11.94 5.63
C ARG A 91 -6.83 13.10 4.66
N ALA A 92 -7.93 13.74 4.25
CA ALA A 92 -7.90 14.85 3.31
C ALA A 92 -7.20 16.09 3.88
N ALA A 93 -7.40 16.39 5.18
CA ALA A 93 -6.76 17.51 5.85
C ALA A 93 -5.25 17.31 6.04
N LEU A 94 -4.81 16.10 6.43
CA LEU A 94 -3.40 15.80 6.71
C LEU A 94 -2.61 15.37 5.47
N SER A 95 -3.26 15.10 4.33
CA SER A 95 -2.62 14.66 3.08
C SER A 95 -3.17 15.38 1.83
N PRO A 96 -2.94 16.70 1.70
CA PRO A 96 -3.55 17.53 0.64
C PRO A 96 -2.97 17.31 -0.78
N THR A 97 -1.99 16.43 -0.97
CA THR A 97 -1.24 16.26 -2.24
C THR A 97 -1.63 15.04 -3.07
N LEU A 98 -2.67 14.28 -2.67
CA LEU A 98 -3.06 13.01 -3.34
C LEU A 98 -4.35 13.08 -4.17
N ASP A 99 -5.08 14.20 -4.20
CA ASP A 99 -6.45 14.29 -4.74
C ASP A 99 -6.55 14.36 -6.29
N SER A 100 -5.70 13.60 -7.00
CA SER A 100 -5.76 13.49 -8.48
C SER A 100 -5.22 12.18 -9.10
N SER A 101 -5.11 11.08 -8.33
CA SER A 101 -5.08 9.69 -8.84
C SER A 101 -5.31 8.70 -7.68
N ASP A 102 -6.07 7.63 -7.90
CA ASP A 102 -6.62 6.79 -6.82
C ASP A 102 -5.58 6.08 -5.92
N GLU A 103 -5.76 6.29 -4.61
CA GLU A 103 -5.24 5.55 -3.44
C GLU A 103 -3.99 4.66 -3.62
N ALA A 104 -2.80 5.29 -3.66
CA ALA A 104 -1.51 4.60 -3.59
C ALA A 104 -0.55 5.20 -2.54
N LEU A 105 0.18 4.33 -1.83
CA LEU A 105 1.18 4.59 -0.78
C LEU A 105 0.67 5.27 0.50
N PHE A 106 0.74 4.55 1.63
CA PHE A 106 1.50 4.92 2.85
C PHE A 106 1.14 3.98 4.02
N VAL A 107 1.89 2.89 4.19
CA VAL A 107 2.00 2.16 5.46
C VAL A 107 3.48 1.83 5.67
N SER A 108 4.09 2.52 6.62
CA SER A 108 5.46 2.28 7.07
C SER A 108 5.55 2.63 8.55
N GLY A 109 6.03 1.70 9.38
CA GLY A 109 6.24 1.92 10.81
C GLY A 109 5.42 1.00 11.72
N PHE A 110 5.74 -0.30 11.72
CA PHE A 110 5.52 -1.18 12.87
C PHE A 110 6.70 -2.15 12.98
N ASP A 111 7.72 -1.72 13.71
CA ASP A 111 8.87 -2.54 14.08
C ASP A 111 8.70 -2.99 15.53
N ASP A 112 8.45 -4.30 15.74
CA ASP A 112 9.02 -5.16 16.81
C ASP A 112 8.21 -6.47 17.04
N ASP A 113 7.99 -7.23 15.96
CA ASP A 113 7.99 -8.70 16.01
C ASP A 113 8.35 -9.25 14.62
N GLU A 114 9.23 -10.24 14.54
CA GLU A 114 9.76 -10.74 13.27
C GLU A 114 8.71 -11.53 12.45
N SER A 115 7.69 -12.11 13.11
CA SER A 115 6.59 -12.80 12.42
C SER A 115 5.46 -11.85 11.97
N LEU A 116 5.20 -10.77 12.73
CA LEU A 116 4.20 -9.76 12.37
C LEU A 116 4.69 -8.80 11.28
N LYS A 117 6.00 -8.57 11.13
CA LYS A 117 6.58 -7.75 10.03
C LYS A 117 6.22 -8.28 8.65
N ASP A 118 6.31 -9.60 8.45
CA ASP A 118 5.95 -10.24 7.17
C ASP A 118 4.44 -10.12 6.90
N LEU A 119 3.58 -10.38 7.89
CA LEU A 119 2.12 -10.25 7.76
C LEU A 119 1.67 -8.80 7.49
N ALA A 120 2.32 -7.82 8.14
CA ALA A 120 2.04 -6.40 7.93
C ALA A 120 2.54 -5.92 6.55
N SER A 121 3.69 -6.41 6.08
CA SER A 121 4.24 -6.10 4.75
C SER A 121 3.48 -6.83 3.63
N GLU A 122 2.91 -8.01 3.89
CA GLU A 122 2.05 -8.71 2.93
C GLU A 122 0.79 -7.91 2.61
N ALA A 123 0.12 -7.28 3.58
CA ALA A 123 -1.20 -6.67 3.33
C ALA A 123 -1.22 -5.60 2.20
N PRO A 124 -0.26 -4.64 2.11
CA PRO A 124 -0.14 -3.75 0.95
C PRO A 124 0.22 -4.48 -0.35
N ILE A 125 1.10 -5.49 -0.29
CA ILE A 125 1.59 -6.22 -1.47
C ILE A 125 0.53 -7.16 -2.05
N ILE A 126 -0.29 -7.78 -1.20
CA ILE A 126 -1.49 -8.53 -1.58
C ILE A 126 -2.45 -7.60 -2.32
N ARG A 127 -2.75 -6.41 -1.78
CA ARG A 127 -3.62 -5.44 -2.45
C ARG A 127 -3.06 -5.02 -3.82
N LEU A 128 -1.76 -4.76 -3.92
CA LEU A 128 -1.08 -4.41 -5.16
C LEU A 128 -1.16 -5.53 -6.20
N VAL A 129 -0.84 -6.78 -5.84
CA VAL A 129 -0.94 -7.93 -6.76
C VAL A 129 -2.39 -8.17 -7.19
N ASN A 130 -3.35 -8.09 -6.26
CA ASN A 130 -4.78 -8.22 -6.56
C ASN A 130 -5.26 -7.11 -7.52
N HIS A 131 -4.82 -5.86 -7.33
CA HIS A 131 -5.14 -4.74 -8.24
C HIS A 131 -4.55 -4.96 -9.64
N LEU A 132 -3.29 -5.39 -9.74
CA LEU A 132 -2.66 -5.68 -11.03
C LEU A 132 -3.34 -6.84 -11.76
N PHE A 133 -3.81 -7.86 -11.04
CA PHE A 133 -4.60 -8.95 -11.62
C PHE A 133 -5.99 -8.51 -12.07
N ALA A 134 -6.68 -7.64 -11.31
CA ALA A 134 -7.94 -7.04 -11.73
C ALA A 134 -7.74 -6.18 -13.00
N ARG A 135 -6.76 -5.28 -12.99
CA ARG A 135 -6.45 -4.39 -14.13
C ARG A 135 -5.99 -5.15 -15.38
N ALA A 136 -5.32 -6.28 -15.24
CA ALA A 136 -5.01 -7.16 -16.38
C ALA A 136 -6.26 -7.86 -16.94
N LEU A 137 -7.24 -8.18 -16.09
CA LEU A 137 -8.51 -8.79 -16.46
C LEU A 137 -9.51 -7.77 -17.07
N ASP A 138 -9.48 -6.52 -16.60
CA ASP A 138 -10.25 -5.40 -17.16
C ASP A 138 -9.69 -4.95 -18.54
N LEU A 139 -8.51 -5.44 -18.90
CA LEU A 139 -7.85 -5.28 -20.20
C LEU A 139 -7.86 -6.58 -21.04
N ASP A 140 -8.57 -7.62 -20.59
CA ASP A 140 -8.63 -8.98 -21.18
C ASP A 140 -7.25 -9.52 -21.65
N ALA A 141 -6.21 -9.32 -20.82
CA ALA A 141 -4.83 -9.66 -21.15
C ALA A 141 -4.55 -11.18 -21.16
N SER A 142 -3.71 -11.64 -22.11
CA SER A 142 -3.28 -13.04 -22.21
C SER A 142 -2.08 -13.37 -21.31
N ASP A 143 -1.20 -12.39 -21.07
CA ASP A 143 0.01 -12.57 -20.27
C ASP A 143 0.27 -11.31 -19.43
N ILE A 144 0.66 -11.47 -18.16
CA ILE A 144 1.18 -10.41 -17.29
C ILE A 144 2.67 -10.63 -17.09
N HIS A 145 3.46 -9.56 -17.24
CA HIS A 145 4.91 -9.54 -17.16
C HIS A 145 5.36 -8.61 -16.03
N PHE A 146 6.12 -9.15 -15.08
CA PHE A 146 6.74 -8.43 -13.97
C PHE A 146 8.26 -8.39 -14.20
N GLU A 147 8.76 -7.28 -14.72
CA GLU A 147 10.12 -7.17 -15.25
C GLU A 147 10.95 -6.14 -14.46
N PRO A 148 11.92 -6.57 -13.63
CA PRO A 148 12.81 -5.65 -12.92
C PRO A 148 13.84 -5.03 -13.89
N SER A 149 13.92 -3.70 -13.84
CA SER A 149 14.95 -2.87 -14.47
C SER A 149 15.84 -2.24 -13.39
N GLU A 150 16.93 -1.60 -13.79
CA GLU A 150 17.91 -0.93 -12.91
C GLU A 150 17.29 0.02 -11.87
N THR A 151 16.16 0.68 -12.19
CA THR A 151 15.54 1.71 -11.33
C THR A 151 14.08 1.43 -10.96
N SER A 152 13.41 0.47 -11.60
CA SER A 152 11.96 0.24 -11.46
C SER A 152 11.55 -1.20 -11.76
N LEU A 153 10.44 -1.64 -11.16
CA LEU A 153 9.71 -2.81 -11.63
C LEU A 153 8.67 -2.34 -12.66
N ASP A 154 8.86 -2.72 -13.91
CA ASP A 154 7.86 -2.51 -14.97
C ASP A 154 6.84 -3.65 -14.93
N VAL A 155 5.55 -3.32 -14.90
CA VAL A 155 4.47 -4.29 -15.08
C VAL A 155 3.84 -4.07 -16.44
N ARG A 156 3.86 -5.11 -17.29
CA ARG A 156 3.34 -5.07 -18.65
C ARG A 156 2.31 -6.18 -18.85
N CYS A 157 1.36 -5.96 -19.75
CA CYS A 157 0.37 -6.94 -20.16
C CYS A 157 0.42 -7.13 -21.67
N ARG A 158 0.19 -8.37 -22.14
CA ARG A 158 -0.11 -8.65 -23.53
C ARG A 158 -1.62 -8.56 -23.75
N VAL A 159 -2.06 -7.57 -24.53
CA VAL A 159 -3.46 -7.34 -24.92
C VAL A 159 -3.51 -7.40 -26.44
N ASP A 160 -4.39 -8.22 -27.02
CA ASP A 160 -4.50 -8.46 -28.47
C ASP A 160 -3.15 -8.76 -29.16
N GLY A 161 -2.25 -9.45 -28.45
CA GLY A 161 -0.89 -9.75 -28.91
C GLY A 161 0.14 -8.64 -28.69
N ILE A 162 -0.29 -7.41 -28.44
CA ILE A 162 0.54 -6.22 -28.23
C ILE A 162 0.99 -6.10 -26.77
N MET A 163 2.26 -5.75 -26.54
CA MET A 163 2.83 -5.60 -25.21
C MET A 163 2.71 -4.15 -24.70
N THR A 164 1.86 -3.94 -23.69
CA THR A 164 1.53 -2.62 -23.13
C THR A 164 2.00 -2.53 -21.68
N ARG A 165 2.76 -1.49 -21.30
CA ARG A 165 3.06 -1.23 -19.87
C ARG A 165 1.79 -0.74 -19.19
N ILE A 166 1.35 -1.44 -18.15
CA ILE A 166 0.22 -1.00 -17.31
C ILE A 166 0.68 -0.21 -16.09
N GLU A 167 1.82 -0.55 -15.50
CA GLU A 167 2.26 0.08 -14.24
C GLU A 167 3.79 0.18 -14.15
N ARG A 168 4.30 1.15 -13.37
CA ARG A 168 5.74 1.33 -13.13
C ARG A 168 6.04 1.58 -11.66
N LEU A 169 6.46 0.52 -10.97
CA LEU A 169 6.62 0.51 -9.53
C LEU A 169 8.08 0.82 -9.11
N PRO A 170 8.30 1.46 -7.95
CA PRO A 170 9.64 1.61 -7.37
C PRO A 170 10.30 0.24 -7.13
N LEU A 171 11.56 0.05 -7.57
CA LEU A 171 12.24 -1.26 -7.54
C LEU A 171 12.22 -1.94 -6.15
N LYS A 172 12.18 -1.16 -5.06
CA LYS A 172 12.07 -1.65 -3.68
C LYS A 172 10.89 -2.62 -3.41
N VAL A 173 9.81 -2.60 -4.19
CA VAL A 173 8.67 -3.53 -4.00
C VAL A 173 8.86 -4.88 -4.71
N HIS A 174 9.85 -5.00 -5.60
CA HIS A 174 10.07 -6.19 -6.44
C HIS A 174 10.18 -7.48 -5.62
N THR A 175 11.06 -7.53 -4.62
CA THR A 175 11.29 -8.73 -3.80
C THR A 175 10.01 -9.23 -3.12
N ALA A 176 9.15 -8.31 -2.66
CA ALA A 176 7.91 -8.66 -1.99
C ALA A 176 6.82 -9.11 -2.98
N VAL A 177 6.70 -8.45 -4.14
CA VAL A 177 5.82 -8.89 -5.23
C VAL A 177 6.24 -10.28 -5.74
N ALA A 178 7.53 -10.52 -5.94
CA ALA A 178 8.07 -11.82 -6.35
C ALA A 178 7.81 -12.91 -5.32
N SER A 179 8.03 -12.62 -4.03
CA SER A 179 7.69 -13.51 -2.91
C SER A 179 6.20 -13.86 -2.91
N ARG A 180 5.31 -12.87 -3.04
CA ARG A 180 3.86 -13.08 -3.04
C ARG A 180 3.38 -13.91 -4.24
N LEU A 181 3.90 -13.65 -5.43
CA LEU A 181 3.60 -14.42 -6.63
C LEU A 181 4.07 -15.88 -6.50
N LYS A 182 5.26 -16.11 -5.93
CA LYS A 182 5.77 -17.46 -5.63
C LYS A 182 4.93 -18.19 -4.58
N LEU A 183 4.55 -17.53 -3.49
CA LEU A 183 3.66 -18.07 -2.46
C LEU A 183 2.34 -18.54 -3.08
N MET A 184 1.70 -17.69 -3.90
CA MET A 184 0.46 -18.03 -4.60
C MET A 184 0.65 -19.20 -5.58
N ALA A 185 1.80 -19.28 -6.26
CA ALA A 185 2.14 -20.33 -7.21
C ALA A 185 2.70 -21.62 -6.59
N ARG A 186 2.85 -21.67 -5.25
CA ARG A 186 3.48 -22.75 -4.46
C ARG A 186 4.94 -23.05 -4.84
N LEU A 187 5.68 -21.99 -5.15
CA LEU A 187 7.10 -22.02 -5.54
C LEU A 187 8.03 -21.73 -4.36
N ASP A 188 9.33 -22.05 -4.50
CA ASP A 188 10.34 -21.76 -3.50
C ASP A 188 10.70 -20.27 -3.51
N ILE A 189 10.36 -19.58 -2.42
CA ILE A 189 10.59 -18.14 -2.19
C ILE A 189 12.08 -17.85 -1.92
N GLY A 190 12.81 -18.81 -1.35
CA GLY A 190 14.24 -18.69 -1.04
C GLY A 190 15.12 -18.89 -2.27
N GLU A 191 14.78 -19.84 -3.15
CA GLU A 191 15.51 -20.04 -4.40
C GLU A 191 15.18 -18.95 -5.43
N LYS A 192 16.23 -18.29 -5.95
CA LYS A 192 16.17 -17.15 -6.88
C LYS A 192 17.21 -17.24 -8.01
N ARG A 193 17.95 -18.35 -8.10
CA ARG A 193 19.08 -18.59 -9.02
C ARG A 193 18.72 -19.54 -10.15
N LEU A 194 17.58 -20.24 -10.03
CA LEU A 194 17.07 -21.20 -11.00
C LEU A 194 15.67 -20.76 -11.46
N PRO A 195 15.30 -21.03 -12.73
CA PRO A 195 13.91 -20.90 -13.18
C PRO A 195 12.95 -21.77 -12.36
N GLN A 196 11.72 -21.31 -12.17
CA GLN A 196 10.66 -22.08 -11.51
C GLN A 196 9.33 -21.93 -12.28
N ASP A 197 8.57 -23.03 -12.38
CA ASP A 197 7.27 -23.08 -13.05
C ASP A 197 6.19 -23.59 -12.09
N GLY A 198 5.05 -22.89 -12.03
CA GLY A 198 3.95 -23.17 -11.11
C GLY A 198 2.57 -22.78 -11.67
N ARG A 199 1.54 -22.84 -10.82
CA ARG A 199 0.18 -22.40 -11.17
C ARG A 199 -0.50 -21.67 -10.03
N ILE A 200 -1.32 -20.69 -10.37
CA ILE A 200 -2.22 -19.97 -9.47
C ILE A 200 -3.65 -20.17 -9.97
N ASP A 201 -4.47 -20.91 -9.22
CA ASP A 201 -5.93 -20.81 -9.30
C ASP A 201 -6.36 -19.61 -8.43
N TYR A 202 -6.85 -18.53 -9.04
CA TYR A 202 -7.28 -17.30 -8.34
C TYR A 202 -8.74 -16.97 -8.66
N LYS A 203 -9.41 -16.23 -7.75
CA LYS A 203 -10.83 -15.88 -7.91
C LYS A 203 -11.05 -14.39 -7.67
N ILE A 204 -11.56 -13.69 -8.68
CA ILE A 204 -11.92 -12.26 -8.63
C ILE A 204 -13.44 -12.15 -8.76
N GLY A 205 -14.12 -11.89 -7.63
CA GLY A 205 -15.58 -11.83 -7.58
C GLY A 205 -16.24 -13.12 -8.07
N ALA A 206 -16.80 -13.10 -9.27
CA ALA A 206 -17.40 -14.26 -9.93
C ALA A 206 -16.44 -15.02 -10.88
N LYS A 207 -15.45 -14.35 -11.49
CA LYS A 207 -14.50 -14.97 -12.44
C LYS A 207 -13.46 -15.81 -11.69
N GLN A 208 -13.11 -16.97 -12.24
CA GLN A 208 -11.91 -17.74 -11.85
C GLN A 208 -10.83 -17.55 -12.92
N LEU A 209 -9.58 -17.40 -12.50
CA LEU A 209 -8.42 -17.30 -13.37
C LEU A 209 -7.50 -18.49 -13.07
N ASP A 210 -7.20 -19.30 -14.08
CA ASP A 210 -6.11 -20.28 -14.05
C ASP A 210 -4.88 -19.59 -14.66
N MET A 211 -3.84 -19.39 -13.87
CA MET A 211 -2.62 -18.75 -14.34
C MET A 211 -1.44 -19.71 -14.24
N ARG A 212 -0.75 -19.94 -15.36
CA ARG A 212 0.59 -20.54 -15.34
C ARG A 212 1.60 -19.47 -15.00
N VAL A 213 2.49 -19.75 -14.05
CA VAL A 213 3.53 -18.81 -13.61
C VAL A 213 4.89 -19.39 -13.94
N SER A 214 5.74 -18.60 -14.58
CA SER A 214 7.14 -18.92 -14.85
C SER A 214 8.03 -17.81 -14.30
N THR A 215 9.08 -18.16 -13.56
CA THR A 215 10.06 -17.23 -13.03
C THR A 215 11.43 -17.46 -13.68
N LEU A 216 12.20 -16.37 -13.89
CA LEU A 216 13.51 -16.40 -14.52
C LEU A 216 14.49 -15.49 -13.77
N PRO A 217 15.67 -15.99 -13.35
CA PRO A 217 16.70 -15.16 -12.74
C PRO A 217 17.24 -14.12 -13.74
N GLY A 218 17.42 -12.88 -13.28
CA GLY A 218 17.89 -11.77 -14.10
C GLY A 218 18.79 -10.80 -13.32
N VAL A 219 19.49 -9.92 -14.05
CA VAL A 219 20.55 -9.04 -13.50
C VAL A 219 20.03 -8.08 -12.43
N HIS A 220 18.83 -7.53 -12.60
CA HIS A 220 18.19 -6.60 -11.67
C HIS A 220 17.23 -7.28 -10.68
N GLY A 221 17.21 -8.62 -10.68
CA GLY A 221 16.21 -9.42 -9.97
C GLY A 221 15.51 -10.42 -10.89
N GLU A 222 14.63 -11.21 -10.28
CA GLU A 222 13.84 -12.27 -10.93
C GLU A 222 12.69 -11.68 -11.76
N SER A 223 12.66 -12.00 -13.05
CA SER A 223 11.51 -11.70 -13.92
C SER A 223 10.43 -12.77 -13.73
N ILE A 224 9.16 -12.37 -13.69
CA ILE A 224 8.03 -13.30 -13.53
C ILE A 224 7.00 -13.04 -14.62
N VAL A 225 6.57 -14.11 -15.30
CA VAL A 225 5.51 -14.06 -16.31
C VAL A 225 4.36 -14.95 -15.85
N LEU A 226 3.14 -14.42 -15.93
CA LEU A 226 1.91 -15.16 -15.71
C LEU A 226 1.15 -15.23 -17.03
N ARG A 227 0.84 -16.43 -17.53
CA ARG A 227 -0.12 -16.61 -18.62
C ARG A 227 -1.50 -16.86 -18.04
N ILE A 228 -2.45 -15.99 -18.36
CA ILE A 228 -3.86 -16.19 -18.04
C ILE A 228 -4.41 -17.23 -19.02
N LEU A 229 -4.97 -18.30 -18.47
CA LEU A 229 -5.80 -19.26 -19.18
C LEU A 229 -7.24 -18.95 -18.81
N ASP A 230 -8.00 -18.44 -19.77
CA ASP A 230 -9.45 -18.44 -19.62
C ASP A 230 -9.94 -19.89 -19.63
N ARG A 231 -10.81 -20.23 -18.68
CA ARG A 231 -11.52 -21.52 -18.59
C ARG A 231 -12.96 -21.38 -19.10
N SER A 232 -13.30 -20.31 -19.83
CA SER A 232 -14.51 -20.24 -20.64
C SER A 232 -14.52 -21.41 -21.63
N ASP A 233 -15.56 -22.24 -21.52
CA ASP A 233 -15.64 -23.54 -22.18
C ASP A 233 -15.83 -23.33 -23.69
N THR A 234 -14.71 -23.24 -24.41
CA THR A 234 -14.65 -22.80 -25.81
C THR A 234 -14.98 -23.96 -26.75
N ALA A 235 -16.20 -24.47 -26.60
CA ALA A 235 -16.87 -25.38 -27.52
C ALA A 235 -17.30 -24.63 -28.81
N VAL A 236 -16.31 -24.04 -29.49
CA VAL A 236 -16.48 -23.35 -30.77
C VAL A 236 -16.74 -24.40 -31.85
N GLU A 237 -17.81 -24.25 -32.63
CA GLU A 237 -18.07 -25.18 -33.72
C GLU A 237 -17.06 -24.98 -34.86
N LEU A 238 -16.73 -26.06 -35.58
CA LEU A 238 -15.75 -26.02 -36.69
C LEU A 238 -16.15 -25.00 -37.79
N VAL A 239 -17.45 -24.76 -37.96
CA VAL A 239 -18.03 -23.75 -38.85
C VAL A 239 -17.72 -22.33 -38.38
N GLU A 240 -17.72 -22.06 -37.08
CA GLU A 240 -17.39 -20.75 -36.50
C GLU A 240 -15.88 -20.45 -36.62
N LEU A 241 -15.04 -21.50 -36.63
CA LEU A 241 -13.62 -21.42 -36.98
C LEU A 241 -13.37 -21.24 -38.48
N GLY A 242 -14.41 -21.16 -39.31
CA GLY A 242 -14.31 -20.98 -40.76
C GLY A 242 -13.85 -22.23 -41.52
N MET A 243 -13.98 -23.43 -40.93
CA MET A 243 -13.76 -24.68 -41.67
C MET A 243 -15.03 -25.07 -42.47
N PRO A 244 -14.89 -25.56 -43.71
CA PRO A 244 -16.00 -25.96 -44.58
C PRO A 244 -16.54 -27.37 -44.30
#